data_AF-B5G9Z2-F1
#
_entry.id   AF-B5G9Z2-F1
#
_cell.length_a   1.000
_cell.length_b   1.000
_cell.length_c   1.000
_cell.angle_alpha   90.00
_cell.angle_beta   90.00
_cell.angle_gamma   90.00
#
_symmetry.space_group_name_H-M   'P 1'
#
loop_
_entity.id
_entity.type
_entity.pdbx_description
1 polymer ?
#
loop_
_entity_poly.entity_id
_entity_poly.type
_entity_poly.pdbx_seq_one_letter_code
_entity_poly.pdbx_strand_id
1 'polypeptide(L)' 'MKLSSRRRVVVEAGGSQGWHDLLGLEGQAICVEKFGASASAQELFEHFGITREAVAEIARALV' A
#
# COMPACT_ATOMS: atom_id res chain seq x y z
N MET A 1 -9.81 -3.08 -17.77
CA MET A 1 -10.03 -1.64 -17.56
C MET A 1 -8.71 -0.91 -17.83
N LYS A 2 -8.63 0.04 -18.77
CA LYS A 2 -7.39 0.77 -19.07
C LYS A 2 -7.38 2.10 -18.33
N LEU A 3 -6.66 2.15 -17.21
CA LEU A 3 -6.51 3.36 -16.40
C LEU A 3 -5.42 4.27 -17.00
N SER A 4 -5.57 5.59 -16.81
CA SER A 4 -4.78 6.63 -17.49
C SER A 4 -3.32 6.74 -17.03
N SER A 5 -3.01 6.52 -15.75
CA SER A 5 -1.63 6.54 -15.22
C SER A 5 -1.09 5.12 -15.07
N ARG A 6 0.19 4.86 -15.33
CA ARG A 6 0.82 3.55 -15.01
C ARG A 6 1.37 3.47 -13.59
N ARG A 7 1.78 4.62 -13.03
CA ARG A 7 2.31 4.76 -11.67
C ARG A 7 1.16 4.98 -10.72
N ARG A 8 0.98 4.04 -9.79
CA ARG A 8 -0.15 3.99 -8.87
C ARG A 8 0.33 3.49 -7.52
N VAL A 9 -0.27 4.00 -6.46
CA VAL A 9 -0.09 3.48 -5.10
C VAL A 9 -1.45 3.06 -4.59
N VAL A 10 -1.59 1.79 -4.20
CA VAL A 10 -2.75 1.30 -3.45
C VAL A 10 -2.39 1.30 -1.96
N VAL A 11 -3.34 1.68 -1.11
CA VAL A 11 -3.18 1.67 0.34
C VAL A 11 -4.40 0.99 0.94
N GLU A 12 -4.21 -0.16 1.58
CA GLU A 12 -5.28 -0.93 2.21
C GLU A 12 -4.79 -1.68 3.45
N ALA A 13 -5.56 -1.65 4.54
CA ALA A 13 -5.28 -2.42 5.76
C ALA A 13 -5.75 -3.89 5.61
N GLY A 14 -5.32 -4.54 4.53
CA GLY A 14 -5.68 -5.89 4.12
C GLY A 14 -4.59 -6.47 3.20
N GLY A 15 -4.71 -7.73 2.80
CA GLY A 15 -3.71 -8.35 1.92
C GLY A 15 -3.70 -7.74 0.53
N SER A 16 -2.55 -7.74 -0.15
CA SER A 16 -2.42 -7.19 -1.51
C SER A 16 -3.16 -7.97 -2.60
N GLN A 17 -3.68 -9.16 -2.27
CA GLN A 17 -4.40 -10.02 -3.21
C GLN A 17 -5.64 -9.30 -3.78
N GLY A 18 -5.68 -9.15 -5.10
CA GLY A 18 -6.76 -8.47 -5.83
C GLY A 18 -6.37 -7.12 -6.42
N TRP A 19 -5.25 -6.53 -6.00
CA TRP A 19 -4.80 -5.23 -6.49
C TRP A 19 -3.90 -5.29 -7.73
N HIS A 20 -3.41 -6.47 -8.11
CA HIS A 20 -2.44 -6.64 -9.20
C HIS A 20 -2.90 -6.05 -10.55
N ASP A 21 -4.16 -6.26 -10.95
CA ASP A 21 -4.72 -5.71 -12.20
C ASP A 21 -4.79 -4.18 -12.19
N LEU A 22 -4.98 -3.60 -10.99
CA LEU A 22 -5.02 -2.17 -10.78
C LEU A 22 -3.63 -1.55 -10.60
N LEU A 23 -2.62 -2.30 -10.19
CA LEU A 23 -1.25 -1.80 -10.04
C LEU A 23 -0.47 -1.91 -11.34
N GLY A 24 -0.63 -3.01 -12.08
CA GLY A 24 0.22 -3.31 -13.22
C GLY A 24 1.70 -3.45 -12.82
N LEU A 25 2.61 -3.24 -13.77
CA LEU A 25 4.05 -3.44 -13.57
C LEU A 25 4.75 -2.32 -12.82
N GLU A 26 4.16 -1.11 -12.82
CA GLU A 26 4.77 0.11 -12.27
C GLU A 26 4.06 0.58 -10.99
N GLY A 27 3.05 -0.16 -10.52
CA GLY A 27 2.32 0.15 -9.31
C GLY A 27 2.96 -0.46 -8.07
N GLN A 28 2.73 0.18 -6.91
CA GLN A 28 3.14 -0.30 -5.60
C GLN A 28 1.95 -0.38 -4.65
N ALA A 29 2.00 -1.27 -3.68
CA ALA A 29 0.96 -1.44 -2.66
C ALA A 29 1.53 -1.28 -1.25
N ILE A 30 0.79 -0.60 -0.39
CA ILE A 30 0.96 -0.64 1.06
C ILE A 30 -0.21 -1.47 1.61
N CYS A 31 0.09 -2.71 1.97
CA CYS A 31 -0.86 -3.75 2.39
C CYS A 31 -0.31 -4.53 3.59
N VAL A 32 -1.19 -5.27 4.25
CA VAL A 32 -0.87 -6.11 5.40
C VAL A 32 -0.70 -7.56 4.95
N GLU A 33 0.54 -8.03 4.85
CA GLU A 33 0.89 -9.37 4.36
C GLU A 33 1.02 -10.43 5.47
N LYS A 34 0.80 -10.04 6.73
CA LYS A 34 0.94 -10.91 7.90
C LYS A 34 -0.30 -10.78 8.78
N PHE A 35 -0.52 -11.77 9.65
CA PHE A 35 -1.55 -11.66 10.68
C PHE A 35 -1.29 -10.49 11.61
N GLY A 36 -2.37 -9.99 12.22
CA GLY A 36 -2.33 -8.86 13.15
C GLY A 36 -1.54 -9.15 14.43
N ALA A 37 -1.48 -8.13 15.28
CA ALA A 37 -0.90 -8.21 16.62
C ALA A 37 -1.81 -7.49 17.62
N SER A 38 -1.59 -7.74 18.91
CA SER A 38 -2.33 -7.09 20.01
C SER A 38 -1.66 -5.78 20.39
N ALA A 39 -2.15 -4.66 19.89
CA ALA A 39 -1.72 -3.31 20.24
C ALA A 39 -2.81 -2.29 19.89
N SER A 40 -2.57 -1.00 20.16
CA SER A 40 -3.48 0.05 19.70
C SER A 40 -3.45 0.17 18.16
N ALA A 41 -4.54 0.67 17.57
CA ALA A 41 -4.61 0.85 16.12
C ALA A 41 -3.47 1.72 15.57
N GLN A 42 -3.06 2.76 16.31
CA GLN A 42 -1.97 3.63 15.92
C GLN A 42 -0.65 2.87 15.84
N GLU A 43 -0.31 2.11 16.88
CA GLU A 43 0.91 1.29 16.89
C GLU A 43 0.89 0.24 15.77
N LEU A 44 -0.28 -0.34 15.48
CA LEU A 44 -0.41 -1.32 14.38
C LEU A 44 -0.24 -0.66 13.01
N PHE A 45 -0.81 0.52 12.77
CA PHE A 45 -0.63 1.23 11.50
C PHE A 45 0.83 1.64 11.28
N GLU A 46 1.51 2.11 12.33
CA GLU A 46 2.95 2.39 12.30
C GLU A 46 3.76 1.11 12.04
N HIS A 47 3.45 0.02 12.75
CA HIS A 47 4.12 -1.27 12.60
C HIS A 47 3.98 -1.87 11.19
N PHE A 48 2.79 -1.76 10.59
CA PHE A 48 2.53 -2.26 9.24
C PHE A 48 2.89 -1.25 8.13
N GLY A 49 3.46 -0.08 8.47
CA GLY A 49 3.91 0.90 7.49
C GLY A 49 2.77 1.62 6.75
N ILE A 50 1.56 1.62 7.29
CA ILE A 50 0.42 2.36 6.76
C ILE A 50 0.46 3.77 7.38
N THR A 51 1.41 4.57 6.90
CA THR A 51 1.65 5.92 7.38
C THR A 51 1.66 6.92 6.22
N ARG A 52 1.42 8.20 6.52
CA ARG A 52 1.47 9.25 5.49
C ARG A 52 2.87 9.37 4.89
N GLU A 53 3.91 9.13 5.69
CA GLU A 53 5.31 9.19 5.29
C GLU A 53 5.63 8.08 4.29
N ALA A 54 5.24 6.83 4.58
CA ALA A 54 5.45 5.69 3.69
C ALA A 54 4.72 5.89 2.35
N VAL A 55 3.47 6.37 2.38
CA VAL A 55 2.71 6.70 1.17
C VAL A 55 3.44 7.74 0.32
N ALA A 56 3.92 8.82 0.95
CA ALA A 56 4.59 9.91 0.24
C ALA A 56 5.98 9.49 -0.28
N GLU A 57 6.70 8.64 0.44
CA GLU A 57 7.98 8.07 0.00
C GLU A 57 7.78 7.19 -1.24
N ILE A 58 6.87 6.23 -1.19
CA ILE A 58 6.58 5.33 -2.33
C ILE A 58 6.07 6.14 -3.52
N ALA A 59 5.15 7.09 -3.31
CA ALA A 59 4.64 7.91 -4.39
C ALA A 59 5.75 8.73 -5.09
N ARG A 60 6.73 9.26 -4.34
CA ARG A 60 7.88 9.97 -4.90
C ARG A 60 8.85 9.05 -5.64
N ALA A 61 9.04 7.82 -5.16
CA ALA A 61 9.90 6.84 -5.81
C ALA A 61 9.36 6.37 -7.18
N LEU A 62 8.07 6.57 -7.46
CA LEU A 62 7.44 6.23 -8.74
C LEU A 62 7.57 7.32 -9.82
N VAL A 63 8.05 8.52 -9.49
CA VAL A 63 8.12 9.68 -10.41
C VAL A 63 9.29 9.55 -11.37
#